data_AF-A0A183EE25-F1
#
_entry.id   AF-A0A183EE25-F1
#
_cell.length_a   1.000
_cell.length_b   1.000
_cell.length_c   1.000
_cell.angle_alpha   90.00
_cell.angle_beta   90.00
_cell.angle_gamma   90.00
#
_symmetry.space_group_name_H-M   'P 1'
#
loop_
_entity.id
_entity.type
_entity.pdbx_description
1 polymer ?
#
loop_
_entity_poly.entity_id
_entity_poly.type
_entity_poly.pdbx_seq_one_letter_code
_entity_poly.pdbx_strand_id
1 'polypeptide(L)' 'LKFQAGIPLSFELPAGVAAEHVFRFSVKAISVAQKLRGNLTFFVDRENGVAQDKLDFIILMPAVSFLIPATITR' A
#
# COMPACT_ATOMS: atom_id res chain seq x y z
N LEU A 1 10.07 -6.88 19.19
CA LEU A 1 10.76 -5.79 18.47
C LEU A 1 9.95 -5.46 17.21
N LYS A 2 9.06 -4.47 17.26
CA LYS A 2 8.27 -4.04 16.09
C LYS A 2 9.10 -3.04 15.29
N PHE A 3 9.73 -3.49 14.21
CA PHE A 3 10.14 -2.57 13.16
C PHE A 3 8.91 -2.25 12.33
N GLN A 4 8.23 -1.15 12.66
CA GLN A 4 7.29 -0.54 11.74
C GLN A 4 8.14 0.16 10.67
N ALA A 5 8.51 -0.58 9.63
CA ALA A 5 9.20 -0.01 8.48
C ALA A 5 8.21 0.90 7.74
N GLY A 6 8.19 2.18 8.11
CA GLY A 6 7.53 3.22 7.33
C GLY A 6 8.35 3.47 6.07
N ILE A 7 7.69 3.50 4.91
CA ILE A 7 8.32 3.92 3.66
C ILE A 7 8.08 5.43 3.55
N PRO A 8 9.10 6.29 3.73
CA PRO A 8 8.93 7.71 3.51
C PRO A 8 8.63 7.94 2.04
N LEU A 9 7.54 8.66 1.77
CA LEU A 9 7.19 9.11 0.43
C LEU A 9 7.81 10.49 0.23
N SER A 10 8.63 10.63 -0.79
CA SER A 10 9.42 11.86 -1.03
C SER A 10 8.65 12.96 -1.77
N PHE A 11 7.33 12.86 -1.86
CA PHE A 11 6.51 13.80 -2.63
C PHE A 11 5.56 14.57 -1.73
N GLU A 12 5.43 15.85 -2.02
CA GLU A 12 4.32 16.68 -1.57
C GLU A 12 3.28 16.72 -2.70
N LEU A 13 2.00 16.69 -2.37
CA LEU A 13 0.92 16.84 -3.35
C LEU A 13 0.41 18.28 -3.32
N PRO A 14 0.68 19.09 -4.36
CA PRO A 14 0.05 20.40 -4.48
C PRO A 14 -1.47 20.28 -4.54
N ALA A 15 -2.16 21.36 -4.16
CA ALA A 15 -3.61 21.42 -4.23
C ALA A 15 -4.10 21.14 -5.66
N GLY A 16 -5.04 20.22 -5.80
CA GLY A 16 -5.63 19.84 -7.08
C GLY A 16 -4.80 18.85 -7.93
N VAL A 17 -3.63 18.42 -7.45
CA VAL A 17 -2.79 17.43 -8.13
C VAL A 17 -3.00 16.05 -7.52
N ALA A 18 -3.22 15.05 -8.38
CA ALA A 18 -3.22 13.65 -7.99
C ALA A 18 -1.93 12.97 -8.49
N ALA A 19 -1.39 12.05 -7.69
CA ALA A 19 -0.26 11.20 -8.08
C ALA A 19 -0.60 9.73 -7.85
N GLU A 20 -0.12 8.88 -8.74
CA GLU A 20 -0.20 7.42 -8.60
C GLU A 20 1.15 6.86 -8.15
N HIS A 21 1.14 6.03 -7.11
CA HIS A 21 2.34 5.37 -6.61
C HIS A 21 2.20 3.85 -6.69
N VAL A 22 3.24 3.21 -7.24
CA VAL A 22 3.31 1.76 -7.39
C VAL A 22 4.14 1.17 -6.26
N PHE A 23 3.49 0.46 -5.35
CA PHE A 23 4.14 -0.36 -4.33
C PHE A 23 4.34 -1.78 -4.85
N ARG A 24 5.59 -2.22 -4.99
CA ARG A 24 5.92 -3.58 -5.41
C ARG A 24 6.12 -4.46 -4.20
N PHE A 25 5.43 -5.60 -4.17
CA PHE A 25 5.55 -6.60 -3.12
C PHE A 25 6.11 -7.89 -3.73
N SER A 26 7.07 -8.52 -3.03
CA SER A 26 7.55 -9.85 -3.38
C SER A 26 6.83 -10.88 -2.53
N VAL A 27 6.03 -11.73 -3.16
CA VAL A 27 5.36 -12.84 -2.47
C VAL A 27 6.28 -14.06 -2.51
N LYS A 28 6.70 -14.54 -1.33
CA LYS A 28 7.53 -15.75 -1.21
C LYS A 28 6.68 -17.01 -1.24
N ALA A 29 5.62 -17.04 -0.43
CA ALA A 29 4.68 -18.14 -0.34
C ALA A 29 3.33 -17.61 0.14
N ILE A 30 2.26 -18.08 -0.48
CA ILE A 30 0.89 -17.80 -0.05
C ILE A 30 0.10 -19.11 -0.07
N SER A 31 -0.14 -19.67 1.11
CA SER A 31 -0.91 -20.92 1.28
C SER A 31 -2.39 -20.67 1.57
N VAL A 32 -2.71 -19.46 2.06
CA VAL A 32 -4.06 -19.04 2.47
C VAL A 32 -4.30 -17.59 2.07
N ALA A 33 -5.56 -17.18 1.98
CA ALA A 33 -5.89 -15.78 1.74
C ALA A 33 -5.34 -14.88 2.86
N GLN A 34 -4.72 -13.76 2.48
CA GLN A 34 -4.11 -12.81 3.40
C GLN A 34 -4.70 -11.42 3.22
N LYS A 35 -4.46 -10.56 4.20
CA LYS A 35 -4.84 -9.15 4.18
C LYS A 35 -3.62 -8.33 4.59
N LEU A 36 -3.16 -7.44 3.72
CA LEU A 36 -2.15 -6.44 4.08
C LEU A 36 -2.87 -5.22 4.64
N ARG A 37 -2.71 -4.99 5.94
CA ARG A 37 -3.23 -3.78 6.59
C ARG A 37 -2.15 -2.72 6.57
N GLY A 38 -2.47 -1.56 6.02
CA GLY A 38 -1.57 -0.44 5.93
C GLY A 38 -2.23 0.83 6.46
N ASN A 39 -1.41 1.86 6.63
CA ASN A 39 -1.90 3.20 6.83
C ASN A 39 -1.06 4.19 6.04
N LEU A 40 -1.71 5.28 5.65
CA LEU A 40 -1.09 6.45 5.06
C LEU A 40 -1.27 7.61 6.04
N THR A 41 -0.17 8.10 6.60
CA THR A 41 -0.16 9.31 7.41
C THR A 41 0.25 10.49 6.53
N PHE A 42 -0.48 11.59 6.61
CA PHE A 42 -0.21 12.77 5.80
C PHE A 42 -0.41 14.05 6.60
N PHE A 43 0.20 15.12 6.12
CA PHE A 43 0.13 16.46 6.67
C PHE A 43 -0.43 17.40 5.61
N VAL A 44 -1.33 18.29 5.99
CA VAL A 44 -1.95 19.28 5.11
C VAL A 44 -1.84 20.64 5.75
N ASP A 45 -1.24 21.58 5.04
CA ASP A 45 -1.22 22.98 5.44
C ASP A 45 -2.62 23.59 5.29
N ARG A 46 -3.08 24.27 6.35
CA ARG A 46 -4.33 25.04 6.39
C ARG A 46 -4.02 26.46 6.85
N GLU A 47 -4.97 27.38 6.63
CA GLU A 47 -4.83 28.80 6.99
C GLU A 47 -4.45 29.02 8.47
N ASN A 48 -4.86 28.12 9.37
CA ASN A 48 -4.62 28.22 10.82
C ASN A 48 -3.57 27.22 11.34
N GLY A 49 -2.76 26.62 10.47
CA GLY A 49 -1.68 25.69 10.83
C GLY A 49 -1.71 24.36 10.08
N VAL A 50 -0.96 23.38 10.56
CA VAL A 50 -0.82 22.06 9.91
C VAL A 50 -1.83 21.07 10.49
N ALA A 51 -2.62 20.44 9.64
CA ALA A 51 -3.45 19.30 10.01
C ALA A 51 -2.69 17.99 9.74
N GLN A 52 -2.66 17.09 10.72
CA GLN A 52 -2.15 15.74 10.56
C GLN A 52 -3.32 14.76 10.56
N ASP A 53 -3.33 13.83 9.61
CA ASP A 53 -4.36 12.79 9.55
C ASP A 53 -3.77 11.45 9.08
N LYS A 54 -4.56 10.39 9.24
CA LYS A 54 -4.18 9.01 8.96
C LYS A 54 -5.33 8.27 8.28
N LEU A 55 -5.06 7.76 7.09
CA LEU A 55 -5.96 6.88 6.36
C LEU A 55 -5.54 5.42 6.56
N ASP A 56 -6.39 4.64 7.22
CA ASP A 56 -6.22 3.19 7.34
C ASP A 56 -6.81 2.47 6.12
N PHE A 57 -6.09 1.49 5.56
CA PHE A 57 -6.55 0.71 4.41
C PHE A 57 -6.19 -0.78 4.54
N ILE A 58 -6.91 -1.60 3.77
CA ILE A 58 -6.68 -3.05 3.70
C ILE A 58 -6.60 -3.47 2.23
N ILE A 59 -5.47 -4.06 1.85
CA ILE A 59 -5.31 -4.73 0.56
C ILE A 59 -5.61 -6.21 0.75
N LEU A 60 -6.60 -6.71 0.03
CA LEU A 60 -6.93 -8.13 0.01
C LEU A 60 -5.93 -8.86 -0.89
N MET A 61 -5.32 -9.92 -0.37
CA MET A 61 -4.39 -10.77 -1.09
C MET A 61 -4.94 -12.20 -1.09
N PRO A 62 -5.99 -12.50 -1.86
CA PRO A 62 -6.50 -13.85 -1.95
C PRO A 62 -5.51 -14.73 -2.73
N ALA A 63 -5.38 -16.00 -2.35
CA ALA A 63 -4.41 -16.90 -2.96
C ALA A 63 -4.58 -17.02 -4.50
N VAL A 64 -5.82 -16.92 -4.99
CA VAL A 64 -6.14 -16.97 -6.42
C VAL A 64 -5.52 -15.84 -7.24
N SER A 65 -5.19 -14.69 -6.65
CA SER A 65 -4.51 -13.58 -7.33
C SER A 65 -3.06 -13.89 -7.70
N PHE A 66 -2.49 -14.98 -7.18
CA PHE A 66 -1.09 -15.38 -7.40
C PHE A 66 -0.96 -16.69 -8.20
N LEU A 67 -2.05 -17.18 -8.78
CA LEU A 67 -2.00 -18.36 -9.64
C LEU A 67 -1.35 -18.01 -10.98
N ILE A 68 -0.37 -18.81 -11.38
CA ILE A 68 0.28 -18.72 -12.68
C ILE A 68 -0.32 -19.84 -13.55
N PRO A 69 -0.97 -19.52 -14.68
CA PRO A 69 -1.47 -20.54 -15.60
C PRO A 69 -0.34 -21.43 -16.10
N ALA A 70 -0.58 -22.74 -16.12
CA ALA A 70 0.32 -23.72 -16.71
C ALA A 70 -0.35 -24.39 -17.91
N THR A 71 0.37 -24.48 -19.02
CA THR A 71 -0.07 -25.26 -20.19
C THR A 71 0.49 -26.67 -20.06
N ILE A 72 -0.40 -27.66 -20.03
CA ILE A 72 0.00 -29.07 -20.08
C ILE A 72 -0.02 -29.48 -21.55
N THR A 73 1.13 -29.83 -22.10
CA THR A 73 1.24 -30.45 -23.43
C THR A 73 0.88 -31.93 -23.32
N ARG A 74 0.02 -32.39 -24.23
CA ARG A 74 -0.44 -33.78 -24.30
C ARG A 74 0.38 -34.57 -25.31
#